data_AF-A0A8H7XF11-F1
#
_entry.id   AF-A0A8H7XF11-F1
#
_cell.length_a   1.000
_cell.length_b   1.000
_cell.length_c   1.000
_cell.angle_alpha   90.00
_cell.angle_beta   90.00
_cell.angle_gamma   90.00
#
_symmetry.space_group_name_H-M   'P 1'
#
loop_
_entity.id
_entity.type
_entity.pdbx_description
1 polymer ?
#
loop_
_entity_poly.entity_id
_entity_poly.type
_entity_poly.pdbx_seq_one_letter_code
_entity_poly.pdbx_strand_id
1 'polypeptide(L)'
;MDDEDFSAWKICWQVNLLFYKRVSEKPQKCIVCSQSKADTTGTLRSSFWVEATTCSGGHRQVISSETQLAYSLGVCATCDQKYMLDVVKGKHRCRRDDCRRIVRVHEGEIQRKLEADAILLENFLSLVERYRLYECVVHCDDVSYDADSILAFKPPTTECNHDRNVCDACLKTTFEGAIRGGRLQDLVCLDTECKKPLTLDALRMFVSAEVFKIYNKKLALNLMSKNEKFRWCACGHGQVHTQGERNPEWNCISCKQRHCYICREDSSELCQHLRSIDYKKRKQKNQQRQAAIQTFEASAQRARENEAATKLEIARTTKKCPKAGCGNKIERNEGCGHFTCRNCSTDFCWSCKVIWKNKRVLHLAGCRIGLRSTTTKASLDKNGYAPGWDQDIGYDISLDKGLWLIEGHQ
;
A
#
# COMPACT_ATOMS: atom_id res chain seq x y z
N MET A 1 -64.31 7.49 11.75
CA MET A 1 -63.22 8.12 12.51
C MET A 1 -63.34 7.51 13.88
N ASP A 2 -62.33 6.77 14.32
CA ASP A 2 -62.29 6.26 15.69
C ASP A 2 -62.01 7.42 16.68
N ASP A 3 -62.13 7.14 17.97
CA ASP A 3 -61.97 8.15 19.02
C ASP A 3 -60.55 8.75 19.04
N GLU A 4 -59.54 7.95 18.67
CA GLU A 4 -58.15 8.41 18.57
C GLU A 4 -57.95 9.37 17.40
N ASP A 5 -58.48 9.05 16.22
CA ASP A 5 -58.43 9.92 15.05
C ASP A 5 -59.19 11.22 15.31
N PHE A 6 -60.31 11.18 16.05
CA PHE A 6 -61.05 12.39 16.39
C PHE A 6 -60.28 13.27 17.38
N SER A 7 -59.57 12.69 18.34
CA SER A 7 -58.68 13.42 19.24
C SER A 7 -57.51 14.08 18.48
N ALA A 8 -56.85 13.32 17.61
CA ALA A 8 -55.80 13.82 16.71
C ALA A 8 -56.29 14.97 15.82
N TRP A 9 -57.52 14.84 15.30
CA TRP A 9 -58.17 15.87 14.51
C TRP A 9 -58.40 17.16 15.29
N LYS A 10 -58.87 17.08 16.54
CA LYS A 10 -59.09 18.28 17.37
C LYS A 10 -57.79 19.06 17.59
N ILE A 11 -56.70 18.38 17.91
CA ILE A 11 -55.39 18.99 18.11
C ILE A 11 -54.95 19.69 16.82
N CYS A 12 -54.97 18.99 15.67
CA CYS A 12 -54.67 19.58 14.37
C CYS A 12 -55.58 20.77 14.05
N TRP A 13 -56.88 20.68 14.33
CA TRP A 13 -57.81 21.76 14.04
C TRP A 13 -57.51 23.03 14.85
N GLN A 14 -57.23 22.89 16.15
CA GLN A 14 -56.85 24.01 17.02
C GLN A 14 -55.60 24.72 16.51
N VAL A 15 -54.57 23.97 16.09
CA VAL A 15 -53.36 24.55 15.52
C VAL A 15 -53.63 25.19 14.16
N ASN A 16 -54.46 24.59 13.30
CA ASN A 16 -54.79 25.12 11.98
C ASN A 16 -55.47 26.51 12.04
N LEU A 17 -56.26 26.78 13.08
CA LEU A 17 -56.91 28.08 13.29
C LEU A 17 -55.92 29.24 13.40
N LEU A 18 -54.69 29.00 13.89
CA LEU A 18 -53.64 30.02 14.01
C LEU A 18 -53.09 30.50 12.65
N PHE A 19 -53.40 29.76 11.58
CA PHE A 19 -52.99 30.08 10.22
C PHE A 19 -54.11 30.73 9.40
N TYR A 20 -55.28 31.02 9.97
CA TYR A 20 -56.37 31.64 9.23
C TYR A 20 -56.05 33.10 8.88
N LYS A 21 -56.01 33.41 7.58
CA LYS A 21 -55.78 34.75 7.04
C LYS A 21 -56.84 35.10 5.99
N ARG A 22 -57.02 36.40 5.73
CA ARG A 22 -57.92 36.87 4.66
C ARG A 22 -57.28 36.59 3.29
N VAL A 23 -58.06 36.03 2.37
CA VAL A 23 -57.60 35.70 1.01
C VAL A 23 -57.81 36.88 0.05
N SER A 24 -56.90 37.01 -0.94
CA SER A 24 -56.93 38.02 -2.01
C SER A 24 -58.16 37.92 -2.92
N GLU A 25 -58.44 38.99 -3.68
CA GLU A 25 -59.58 39.16 -4.60
C GLU A 25 -59.57 38.26 -5.87
N LYS A 26 -58.66 37.28 -5.95
CA LYS A 26 -58.59 36.34 -7.08
C LYS A 26 -59.42 35.09 -6.79
N PRO A 27 -60.09 34.48 -7.79
CA PRO A 27 -60.70 33.16 -7.64
C PRO A 27 -59.66 32.15 -7.13
N GLN A 28 -60.05 31.25 -6.23
CA GLN A 28 -59.13 30.30 -5.60
C GLN A 28 -59.31 28.89 -6.19
N LYS A 29 -58.21 28.27 -6.62
CA LYS A 29 -58.16 26.86 -7.02
C LYS A 29 -57.62 26.00 -5.88
N CYS A 30 -58.37 24.96 -5.52
CA CYS A 30 -58.00 24.08 -4.42
C CYS A 30 -56.85 23.15 -4.82
N ILE A 31 -55.76 23.11 -4.02
CA ILE A 31 -54.62 22.20 -4.27
C ILE A 31 -54.92 20.73 -3.96
N VAL A 32 -56.02 20.44 -3.25
CA VAL A 32 -56.39 19.09 -2.81
C VAL A 32 -57.40 18.47 -3.77
N CYS A 33 -58.55 19.13 -3.99
CA CYS A 33 -59.61 18.61 -4.85
C CYS A 33 -59.62 19.19 -6.27
N SER A 34 -58.69 20.10 -6.61
CA SER A 34 -58.60 20.80 -7.90
C SER A 34 -59.81 21.67 -8.29
N GLN A 35 -60.85 21.73 -7.46
CA GLN A 35 -62.03 22.56 -7.70
C GLN A 35 -61.69 24.05 -7.59
N SER A 36 -62.21 24.84 -8.52
CA SER A 36 -62.13 26.30 -8.47
C SER A 36 -63.37 26.85 -7.79
N LYS A 37 -63.20 27.74 -6.81
CA LYS A 37 -64.32 28.48 -6.22
C LYS A 37 -64.32 29.90 -6.78
N ALA A 38 -65.52 30.40 -7.09
CA ALA A 38 -65.74 31.79 -7.46
C ALA A 38 -65.26 32.73 -6.34
N ASP A 39 -65.10 34.01 -6.68
CA ASP A 39 -64.52 35.06 -5.86
C ASP A 39 -64.68 34.86 -4.35
N THR A 40 -63.56 34.59 -3.67
CA THR A 40 -63.48 34.31 -2.23
C THR A 40 -63.11 35.54 -1.41
N THR A 41 -63.26 36.75 -1.98
CA THR A 41 -62.89 38.02 -1.35
C THR A 41 -63.38 38.12 0.09
N GLY A 42 -62.45 38.39 1.01
CA GLY A 42 -62.75 38.60 2.43
C GLY A 42 -62.97 37.32 3.26
N THR A 43 -63.02 36.13 2.64
CA THR A 43 -63.12 34.88 3.41
C THR A 43 -61.80 34.52 4.10
N LEU A 44 -61.89 33.99 5.32
CA LEU A 44 -60.73 33.45 6.03
C LEU A 44 -60.42 32.03 5.52
N ARG A 45 -59.14 31.79 5.21
CA ARG A 45 -58.61 30.45 4.87
C ARG A 45 -57.28 30.24 5.57
N SER A 46 -57.00 28.99 5.90
CA SER A 46 -55.71 28.61 6.47
C SER A 46 -54.57 28.78 5.45
N SER A 47 -53.52 29.49 5.85
CA SER A 47 -52.25 29.55 5.14
C SER A 47 -51.26 28.47 5.59
N PHE A 48 -51.69 27.53 6.45
CA PHE A 48 -50.87 26.44 6.98
C PHE A 48 -50.10 25.70 5.88
N TRP A 49 -50.80 25.40 4.78
CA TRP A 49 -50.22 24.66 3.66
C TRP A 49 -49.00 25.36 3.03
N VAL A 50 -48.88 26.69 3.09
CA VAL A 50 -47.72 27.42 2.57
C VAL A 50 -46.70 27.72 3.66
N GLU A 51 -47.17 28.14 4.83
CA GLU A 51 -46.30 28.70 5.89
C GLU A 51 -45.66 27.62 6.75
N ALA A 52 -46.38 26.55 7.03
CA ALA A 52 -46.00 25.54 8.01
C ALA A 52 -45.94 24.13 7.43
N THR A 53 -45.76 24.02 6.10
CA THR A 53 -45.42 22.74 5.48
C THR A 53 -44.14 22.83 4.66
N THR A 54 -43.37 21.74 4.67
CA THR A 54 -42.08 21.65 3.99
C THR A 54 -41.92 20.27 3.34
N CYS A 55 -41.02 20.21 2.38
CA CYS A 55 -40.58 18.99 1.74
C CYS A 55 -39.10 18.78 2.10
N SER A 56 -38.67 17.53 2.35
CA SER A 56 -37.27 17.20 2.67
C SER A 56 -36.26 17.64 1.58
N GLY A 57 -36.73 17.88 0.36
CA GLY A 57 -35.94 18.47 -0.74
C GLY A 57 -35.82 20.01 -0.71
N GLY A 58 -36.36 20.69 0.31
CA GLY A 58 -36.33 22.15 0.42
C GLY A 58 -37.26 22.88 -0.55
N HIS A 59 -38.24 22.17 -1.12
CA HIS A 59 -39.19 22.76 -2.07
C HIS A 59 -40.25 23.60 -1.36
N ARG A 60 -40.48 24.80 -1.89
CA ARG A 60 -41.65 25.62 -1.52
C ARG A 60 -42.90 25.03 -2.16
N GLN A 61 -44.03 25.10 -1.45
CA GLN A 61 -45.32 24.59 -1.95
C GLN A 61 -45.93 25.45 -3.07
N VAL A 62 -45.47 26.70 -3.19
CA VAL A 62 -45.82 27.62 -4.28
C VAL A 62 -44.58 27.78 -5.16
N ILE A 63 -44.73 27.52 -6.46
CA ILE A 63 -43.66 27.67 -7.45
C ILE A 63 -43.75 29.07 -8.06
N SER A 64 -42.62 29.68 -8.43
CA SER A 64 -42.57 31.06 -8.97
C SER A 64 -43.45 31.28 -10.21
N SER A 65 -43.69 30.25 -11.02
CA SER A 65 -44.61 30.30 -12.16
C SER A 65 -46.09 30.39 -11.76
N GLU A 66 -46.43 29.95 -10.55
CA GLU A 66 -47.81 29.91 -10.05
C GLU A 66 -48.26 31.24 -9.42
N THR A 67 -47.34 32.16 -9.15
CA THR A 67 -47.67 33.47 -8.56
C THR A 67 -48.30 34.44 -9.58
N GLN A 68 -48.11 34.19 -10.88
CA GLN A 68 -48.62 35.00 -11.98
C GLN A 68 -49.96 34.51 -12.54
N LEU A 69 -50.54 33.45 -11.97
CA LEU A 69 -51.79 32.87 -12.45
C LEU A 69 -52.99 33.82 -12.24
N ALA A 70 -54.00 33.66 -13.09
CA ALA A 70 -55.28 34.38 -13.01
C ALA A 70 -56.10 34.02 -11.76
N TYR A 71 -55.72 32.94 -11.06
CA TYR A 71 -56.31 32.45 -9.82
C TYR A 71 -55.24 32.32 -8.73
N SER A 72 -55.67 32.34 -7.47
CA SER A 72 -54.84 32.01 -6.31
C SER A 72 -54.89 30.51 -6.02
N LEU A 73 -53.83 29.96 -5.46
CA LEU A 73 -53.80 28.58 -4.96
C LEU A 73 -54.12 28.57 -3.47
N GLY A 74 -54.83 27.54 -3.01
CA GLY A 74 -55.11 27.37 -1.59
C GLY A 74 -55.83 26.07 -1.27
N VAL A 75 -56.24 25.90 -0.01
CA VAL A 75 -57.10 24.78 0.41
C VAL A 75 -58.54 25.29 0.54
N CYS A 76 -59.51 24.57 -0.02
CA CYS A 76 -60.91 24.97 0.09
C CYS A 76 -61.45 24.60 1.48
N ALA A 77 -62.52 25.26 1.94
CA ALA A 77 -63.08 25.04 3.27
C ALA A 77 -63.41 23.56 3.59
N THR A 78 -63.82 22.77 2.59
CA THR A 78 -64.14 21.35 2.77
C THR A 78 -62.88 20.50 2.94
N CYS A 79 -61.85 20.74 2.13
CA CYS A 79 -60.58 20.02 2.25
C CYS A 79 -59.79 20.44 3.49
N ASP A 80 -59.91 21.70 3.92
CA ASP A 80 -59.17 22.25 5.06
C ASP A 80 -59.53 21.55 6.38
N GLN A 81 -60.76 21.04 6.49
CA GLN A 81 -61.19 20.25 7.66
C GLN A 81 -60.27 19.07 7.94
N LYS A 82 -59.63 18.45 6.93
CA LYS A 82 -58.77 17.28 7.11
C LYS A 82 -57.31 17.53 6.76
N TYR A 83 -57.03 18.65 6.09
CA TYR A 83 -55.73 18.89 5.47
C TYR A 83 -54.55 18.79 6.43
N MET A 84 -54.59 19.44 7.59
CA MET A 84 -53.48 19.39 8.54
C MET A 84 -53.24 17.96 9.06
N LEU A 85 -54.31 17.24 9.44
CA LEU A 85 -54.20 15.85 9.88
C LEU A 85 -53.67 14.94 8.77
N ASP A 86 -54.11 15.14 7.53
CA ASP A 86 -53.62 14.39 6.37
C ASP A 86 -52.14 14.69 6.07
N VAL A 87 -51.66 15.92 6.31
CA VAL A 87 -50.23 16.28 6.26
C VAL A 87 -49.44 15.59 7.37
N VAL A 88 -49.95 15.58 8.61
CA VAL A 88 -49.33 14.87 9.74
C VAL A 88 -49.21 13.37 9.44
N LYS A 89 -50.28 12.77 8.89
CA LYS A 89 -50.31 11.37 8.42
C LYS A 89 -49.51 11.12 7.13
N GLY A 90 -48.87 12.13 6.54
CA GLY A 90 -48.03 11.98 5.36
C GLY A 90 -48.76 11.65 4.05
N LYS A 91 -50.04 12.03 3.91
CA LYS A 91 -50.86 11.69 2.74
C LYS A 91 -50.69 12.63 1.54
N HIS A 92 -50.00 13.75 1.73
CA HIS A 92 -49.80 14.75 0.68
C HIS A 92 -48.39 14.68 0.11
N ARG A 93 -48.29 14.60 -1.23
CA ARG A 93 -47.01 14.65 -1.96
C ARG A 93 -46.64 16.08 -2.32
N CYS A 94 -45.34 16.31 -2.50
CA CYS A 94 -44.80 17.56 -2.99
C CYS A 94 -45.39 17.89 -4.36
N ARG A 95 -45.72 19.15 -4.59
CA ARG A 95 -46.36 19.61 -5.84
C ARG A 95 -45.37 19.91 -6.97
N ARG A 96 -44.07 19.83 -6.72
CA ARG A 96 -43.04 20.05 -7.74
C ARG A 96 -42.95 18.85 -8.67
N ASP A 97 -42.86 19.12 -9.96
CA ASP A 97 -42.61 18.11 -10.98
C ASP A 97 -41.37 17.27 -10.60
N ASP A 98 -41.46 15.97 -10.86
CA ASP A 98 -40.45 14.96 -10.52
C ASP A 98 -40.12 14.81 -9.02
N CYS A 99 -40.88 15.41 -8.09
CA CYS A 99 -40.65 15.23 -6.65
C CYS A 99 -41.68 14.26 -6.04
N ARG A 100 -41.26 13.04 -5.70
CA ARG A 100 -42.09 12.00 -5.07
C ARG A 100 -42.10 12.05 -3.54
N ARG A 101 -41.52 13.10 -2.94
CA ARG A 101 -41.47 13.29 -1.48
C ARG A 101 -42.82 13.68 -0.90
N ILE A 102 -43.01 13.36 0.38
CA ILE A 102 -44.16 13.72 1.20
C ILE A 102 -43.96 15.12 1.77
N VAL A 103 -45.04 15.88 1.83
CA VAL A 103 -45.11 17.18 2.50
C VAL A 103 -45.33 16.93 3.99
N ARG A 104 -44.46 17.50 4.81
CA ARG A 104 -44.47 17.35 6.28
C ARG A 104 -44.66 18.70 6.95
N VAL A 105 -45.02 18.66 8.22
CA VAL A 105 -45.16 19.88 9.04
C VAL A 105 -43.79 20.50 9.28
N HIS A 106 -43.69 21.83 9.14
CA HIS A 106 -42.51 22.59 9.53
C HIS A 106 -42.58 22.91 11.03
N GLU A 107 -42.01 22.03 11.85
CA GLU A 107 -42.11 22.08 13.32
C GLU A 107 -41.64 23.43 13.91
N GLY A 108 -40.58 24.02 13.37
CA GLY A 108 -40.10 25.33 13.82
C GLY A 108 -41.08 26.48 13.57
N GLU A 109 -41.99 26.37 12.59
CA GLU A 109 -43.03 27.39 12.37
C GLU A 109 -44.19 27.18 13.35
N ILE A 110 -44.54 25.92 13.62
CA ILE A 110 -45.53 25.59 14.64
C ILE A 110 -45.09 26.06 16.03
N GLN A 111 -43.83 25.82 16.40
CA GLN A 111 -43.23 26.28 17.65
C GLN A 111 -43.33 27.81 17.79
N ARG A 112 -43.00 28.56 16.74
CA ARG A 112 -43.15 30.03 16.73
C ARG A 112 -44.59 30.50 16.92
N LYS A 113 -45.55 29.81 16.31
CA LYS A 113 -46.98 30.17 16.38
C LYS A 113 -47.63 29.81 17.72
N LEU A 114 -47.14 28.78 18.38
CA LEU A 114 -47.67 28.25 19.64
C LEU A 114 -46.81 28.61 20.86
N GLU A 115 -45.91 29.59 20.77
CA GLU A 115 -45.03 30.00 21.87
C GLU A 115 -45.80 30.32 23.17
N ALA A 116 -47.03 30.85 23.04
CA ALA A 116 -47.89 31.18 24.18
C ALA A 116 -48.73 30.01 24.73
N ASP A 117 -48.82 28.87 24.02
CA ASP A 117 -49.62 27.70 24.42
C ASP A 117 -48.77 26.43 24.39
N ALA A 118 -48.01 26.25 25.47
CA ALA A 118 -47.06 25.14 25.62
C ALA A 118 -47.75 23.77 25.62
N ILE A 119 -48.98 23.67 26.17
CA ILE A 119 -49.72 22.41 26.26
C ILE A 119 -50.17 21.97 24.87
N LEU A 120 -50.74 22.88 24.08
CA LEU A 120 -51.14 22.56 22.71
C LEU A 120 -49.93 22.23 21.83
N LEU A 121 -48.80 22.93 22.02
CA LEU A 121 -47.55 22.64 21.33
C LEU A 121 -47.03 21.23 21.63
N GLU A 122 -46.95 20.84 22.90
CA GLU A 122 -46.48 19.51 23.32
C GLU A 122 -47.37 18.40 22.75
N ASN A 123 -48.69 18.54 22.89
CA ASN A 123 -49.66 17.59 22.34
C ASN A 123 -49.53 17.45 20.81
N PHE A 124 -49.34 18.57 20.11
CA PHE A 124 -49.18 18.55 18.66
C PHE A 124 -47.85 17.92 18.22
N LEU A 125 -46.73 18.22 18.88
CA LEU A 125 -45.44 17.61 18.56
C LEU A 125 -45.44 16.10 18.84
N SER A 126 -46.04 15.66 19.95
CA SER A 126 -46.24 14.23 20.24
C SER A 126 -47.12 13.55 19.18
N LEU A 127 -48.14 14.25 18.67
CA LEU A 127 -48.96 13.74 17.57
C LEU A 127 -48.17 13.60 16.27
N VAL A 128 -47.34 14.60 15.93
CA VAL A 128 -46.45 14.54 14.76
C VAL A 128 -45.51 13.35 14.89
N GLU A 129 -44.89 13.16 16.05
CA GLU A 129 -43.98 12.06 16.35
C GLU A 129 -44.65 10.69 16.22
N ARG A 130 -45.89 10.53 16.71
CA ARG A 130 -46.65 9.28 16.57
C ARG A 130 -46.86 8.86 15.11
N TYR A 131 -47.06 9.82 14.21
CA TYR A 131 -47.24 9.56 12.77
C TYR A 131 -45.93 9.65 11.97
N ARG A 132 -44.77 9.70 12.63
CA ARG A 132 -43.45 9.52 12.01
C ARG A 132 -43.17 8.02 11.80
N LEU A 133 -43.99 7.39 10.96
CA LEU A 133 -43.82 6.02 10.52
C LEU A 133 -43.71 5.97 8.99
N TYR A 134 -42.92 5.04 8.47
CA TYR A 134 -43.03 4.58 7.08
C TYR A 134 -42.89 3.07 7.03
N GLU A 135 -43.56 2.44 6.07
CA GLU A 135 -43.43 1.02 5.79
C GLU A 135 -42.13 0.76 5.01
N CYS A 136 -41.27 -0.12 5.53
CA CYS A 136 -40.05 -0.49 4.83
C CYS A 136 -40.36 -1.48 3.70
N VAL A 137 -40.05 -1.13 2.45
CA VAL A 137 -40.35 -1.98 1.29
C VAL A 137 -39.56 -3.30 1.24
N VAL A 138 -38.58 -3.50 2.14
CA VAL A 138 -37.76 -4.71 2.19
C VAL A 138 -38.31 -5.74 3.18
N HIS A 139 -38.73 -5.31 4.37
CA HIS A 139 -39.23 -6.23 5.41
C HIS A 139 -40.74 -6.06 5.69
N CYS A 140 -41.39 -5.05 5.10
CA CYS A 140 -42.83 -4.78 5.20
C CYS A 140 -43.35 -4.45 6.61
N ASP A 141 -42.48 -4.00 7.52
CA ASP A 141 -42.92 -3.46 8.82
C ASP A 141 -42.81 -1.93 8.86
N ASP A 142 -43.61 -1.35 9.74
CA ASP A 142 -43.54 0.08 10.08
C ASP A 142 -42.26 0.41 10.84
N VAL A 143 -41.60 1.47 10.41
CA VAL A 143 -40.33 1.95 10.97
C VAL A 143 -40.54 3.35 11.52
N SER A 144 -40.27 3.52 12.82
CA SER A 144 -40.16 4.83 13.46
C SER A 144 -38.74 5.39 13.40
N TYR A 145 -38.59 6.68 13.63
CA TYR A 145 -37.29 7.36 13.63
C TYR A 145 -37.31 8.56 14.58
N ASP A 146 -36.29 8.60 15.44
CA ASP A 146 -36.11 9.63 16.49
C ASP A 146 -35.46 10.92 15.97
N ALA A 147 -34.87 10.89 14.77
CA ALA A 147 -34.17 12.04 14.20
C ALA A 147 -35.15 13.11 13.70
N ASP A 148 -34.67 14.37 13.62
CA ASP A 148 -35.39 15.47 12.96
C ASP A 148 -36.07 14.96 11.69
N SER A 149 -37.35 15.27 11.54
CA SER A 149 -38.20 14.75 10.46
C SER A 149 -37.56 14.89 9.07
N ILE A 150 -36.79 15.97 8.85
CA ILE A 150 -36.05 16.23 7.61
C ILE A 150 -34.91 15.23 7.37
N LEU A 151 -34.21 14.80 8.42
CA LEU A 151 -33.08 13.87 8.34
C LEU A 151 -33.54 12.42 8.21
N ALA A 152 -34.59 12.04 8.93
CA ALA A 152 -35.05 10.67 8.97
C ALA A 152 -35.58 10.14 7.63
N PHE A 153 -36.23 11.02 6.86
CA PHE A 153 -36.73 10.70 5.52
C PHE A 153 -35.72 10.96 4.41
N LYS A 154 -34.50 11.37 4.74
CA LYS A 154 -33.49 11.63 3.73
C LYS A 154 -33.19 10.32 2.98
N PRO A 155 -33.37 10.28 1.65
CA PRO A 155 -33.08 9.10 0.87
C PRO A 155 -31.59 8.75 0.95
N PRO A 156 -31.22 7.50 0.62
CA PRO A 156 -29.84 7.03 0.76
C PRO A 156 -28.85 7.77 -0.15
N THR A 157 -29.31 8.44 -1.21
CA THR A 157 -28.48 9.33 -2.03
C THR A 157 -29.17 10.67 -2.22
N THR A 158 -28.40 11.76 -2.25
CA THR A 158 -28.90 13.12 -2.51
C THR A 158 -29.51 13.26 -3.90
N GLU A 159 -29.16 12.37 -4.81
CA GLU A 159 -29.71 12.32 -6.17
C GLU A 159 -31.17 11.85 -6.19
N CYS A 160 -31.66 11.18 -5.13
CA CYS A 160 -33.04 10.73 -5.06
C CYS A 160 -34.02 11.91 -5.00
N ASN A 161 -35.17 11.73 -5.64
CA ASN A 161 -36.27 12.70 -5.66
C ASN A 161 -37.47 12.23 -4.82
N HIS A 162 -37.27 11.25 -3.94
CA HIS A 162 -38.27 10.63 -3.09
C HIS A 162 -37.77 10.60 -1.65
N ASP A 163 -38.68 10.34 -0.69
CA ASP A 163 -38.29 10.09 0.69
C ASP A 163 -37.75 8.67 0.87
N ARG A 164 -37.04 8.45 1.96
CA ARG A 164 -36.61 7.12 2.40
C ARG A 164 -37.83 6.22 2.60
N ASN A 165 -37.75 5.03 2.02
CA ASN A 165 -38.71 3.92 2.18
C ASN A 165 -38.03 2.59 2.53
N VAL A 166 -36.75 2.63 2.92
CA VAL A 166 -35.99 1.48 3.41
C VAL A 166 -35.27 1.86 4.69
N CYS A 167 -35.38 1.00 5.71
CA CYS A 167 -34.70 1.21 6.99
C CYS A 167 -33.19 1.05 6.90
N ASP A 168 -32.48 1.66 7.86
CA ASP A 168 -31.01 1.59 7.92
C ASP A 168 -30.50 0.16 8.05
N ALA A 169 -31.20 -0.68 8.81
CA ALA A 169 -30.84 -2.10 8.97
C ALA A 169 -30.86 -2.85 7.63
N CYS A 170 -31.90 -2.64 6.81
CA CYS A 170 -32.01 -3.25 5.50
C CYS A 170 -31.05 -2.65 4.48
N LEU A 171 -30.85 -1.33 4.47
CA LEU A 171 -29.85 -0.67 3.63
C LEU A 171 -28.46 -1.23 3.92
N LYS A 172 -28.06 -1.24 5.19
CA LYS A 172 -26.77 -1.79 5.64
C LYS A 172 -26.61 -3.25 5.23
N THR A 173 -27.57 -4.10 5.57
CA THR A 173 -27.50 -5.55 5.27
C THR A 173 -27.37 -5.80 3.77
N THR A 174 -28.16 -5.09 2.96
CA THR A 174 -28.16 -5.25 1.49
C THR A 174 -26.84 -4.76 0.89
N PHE A 175 -26.39 -3.56 1.25
CA PHE A 175 -25.15 -2.99 0.70
C PHE A 175 -23.92 -3.77 1.16
N GLU A 176 -23.84 -4.15 2.43
CA GLU A 176 -22.72 -4.95 2.88
C GLU A 176 -22.73 -6.35 2.24
N GLY A 177 -23.90 -6.96 2.03
CA GLY A 177 -24.05 -8.21 1.30
C GLY A 177 -23.59 -8.10 -0.16
N ALA A 178 -23.97 -7.02 -0.86
CA ALA A 178 -23.53 -6.73 -2.22
C ALA A 178 -22.01 -6.54 -2.30
N ILE A 179 -21.41 -5.78 -1.37
CA ILE A 179 -19.96 -5.56 -1.31
C ILE A 179 -19.23 -6.88 -1.05
N ARG A 180 -19.63 -7.66 -0.04
CA ARG A 180 -19.01 -8.96 0.28
C ARG A 180 -19.15 -9.94 -0.89
N GLY A 181 -20.31 -9.96 -1.54
CA GLY A 181 -20.58 -10.77 -2.75
C GLY A 181 -19.89 -10.26 -4.03
N GLY A 182 -19.39 -9.03 -4.05
CA GLY A 182 -18.68 -8.46 -5.21
C GLY A 182 -19.61 -7.88 -6.29
N ARG A 183 -20.90 -7.72 -5.99
CA ARG A 183 -21.89 -7.13 -6.88
C ARG A 183 -21.94 -5.62 -6.71
N LEU A 184 -20.86 -4.94 -7.10
CA LEU A 184 -20.73 -3.48 -6.90
C LEU A 184 -21.74 -2.69 -7.72
N GLN A 185 -22.22 -3.24 -8.83
CA GLN A 185 -23.29 -2.66 -9.66
C GLN A 185 -24.65 -2.61 -8.95
N ASP A 186 -24.84 -3.41 -7.89
CA ASP A 186 -26.09 -3.45 -7.11
C ASP A 186 -26.14 -2.33 -6.05
N LEU A 187 -25.10 -1.49 -5.96
CA LEU A 187 -25.01 -0.37 -5.02
C LEU A 187 -25.80 0.85 -5.53
N VAL A 188 -27.12 0.67 -5.59
CA VAL A 188 -28.10 1.65 -6.03
C VAL A 188 -29.18 1.87 -4.96
N CYS A 189 -29.99 2.91 -5.13
CA CYS A 189 -31.20 3.10 -4.34
C CYS A 189 -32.13 1.89 -4.48
N LEU A 190 -32.61 1.37 -3.34
CA LEU A 190 -33.45 0.17 -3.30
C LEU A 190 -34.92 0.44 -3.63
N ASP A 191 -35.33 1.72 -3.73
CA ASP A 191 -36.63 2.10 -4.27
C ASP A 191 -36.87 1.46 -5.65
N THR A 192 -38.10 1.04 -5.91
CA THR A 192 -38.48 0.27 -7.11
C THR A 192 -38.36 1.11 -8.39
N GLU A 193 -38.63 2.41 -8.31
CA GLU A 193 -38.66 3.32 -9.47
C GLU A 193 -37.41 4.21 -9.59
N CYS A 194 -36.58 4.33 -8.53
CA CYS A 194 -35.44 5.26 -8.52
C CYS A 194 -34.15 4.67 -9.11
N LYS A 195 -33.65 3.56 -8.54
CA LYS A 195 -32.38 2.88 -8.89
C LYS A 195 -31.16 3.80 -9.12
N LYS A 196 -31.16 5.02 -8.58
CA LYS A 196 -30.04 5.95 -8.70
C LYS A 196 -28.80 5.41 -7.96
N PRO A 197 -27.58 5.60 -8.51
CA PRO A 197 -26.36 5.11 -7.89
C PRO A 197 -26.10 5.78 -6.54
N LEU A 198 -25.52 5.02 -5.61
CA LEU A 198 -25.07 5.57 -4.33
C LEU A 198 -23.79 6.38 -4.52
N THR A 199 -23.71 7.51 -3.83
CA THR A 199 -22.46 8.26 -3.72
C THR A 199 -21.51 7.58 -2.73
N LEU A 200 -20.20 7.86 -2.83
CA LEU A 200 -19.21 7.32 -1.90
C LEU A 200 -19.48 7.75 -0.45
N ASP A 201 -19.91 9.00 -0.25
CA ASP A 201 -20.26 9.51 1.07
C ASP A 201 -21.47 8.81 1.66
N ALA A 202 -22.52 8.59 0.86
CA ALA A 202 -23.67 7.80 1.27
C ALA A 202 -23.25 6.39 1.68
N LEU A 203 -22.45 5.72 0.84
CA LEU A 203 -22.01 4.34 1.11
C LEU A 203 -21.23 4.27 2.43
N ARG A 204 -20.31 5.22 2.67
CA ARG A 204 -19.53 5.32 3.91
C ARG A 204 -20.41 5.48 5.16
N MET A 205 -21.58 6.11 5.05
CA MET A 205 -22.51 6.27 6.17
C MET A 205 -23.30 4.98 6.47
N PHE A 206 -23.65 4.19 5.45
CA PHE A 206 -24.52 3.02 5.64
C PHE A 206 -23.76 1.73 5.97
N VAL A 207 -22.49 1.61 5.60
CA VAL A 207 -21.71 0.37 5.78
C VAL A 207 -20.66 0.54 6.88
N SER A 208 -20.27 -0.56 7.51
CA SER A 208 -19.16 -0.55 8.46
C SER A 208 -17.83 -0.17 7.79
N ALA A 209 -16.94 0.46 8.56
CA ALA A 209 -15.61 0.87 8.07
C ALA A 209 -14.80 -0.30 7.49
N GLU A 210 -14.96 -1.50 8.04
CA GLU A 210 -14.28 -2.70 7.54
C GLU A 210 -14.82 -3.13 6.17
N VAL A 211 -16.14 -3.13 5.98
CA VAL A 211 -16.74 -3.43 4.68
C VAL A 211 -16.42 -2.36 3.64
N PHE A 212 -16.32 -1.10 4.07
CA PHE A 212 -15.90 -0.01 3.18
C PHE A 212 -14.46 -0.22 2.65
N LYS A 213 -13.54 -0.77 3.44
CA LYS A 213 -12.21 -1.18 2.94
C LYS A 213 -12.30 -2.27 1.89
N ILE A 214 -13.18 -3.26 2.10
CA ILE A 214 -13.43 -4.34 1.13
C ILE A 214 -13.95 -3.74 -0.18
N TYR A 215 -14.89 -2.78 -0.10
CA TYR A 215 -15.38 -2.04 -1.27
C TYR A 215 -14.26 -1.38 -2.05
N ASN A 216 -13.40 -0.59 -1.37
CA ASN A 216 -12.28 0.11 -2.02
C ASN A 216 -11.30 -0.87 -2.68
N LYS A 217 -10.99 -1.99 -2.01
CA LYS A 217 -10.15 -3.06 -2.56
C LYS A 217 -10.78 -3.66 -3.83
N LYS A 218 -12.08 -3.95 -3.81
CA LYS A 218 -12.80 -4.52 -4.97
C LYS A 218 -12.91 -3.53 -6.12
N LEU A 219 -13.17 -2.26 -5.85
CA LEU A 219 -13.20 -1.21 -6.87
C LEU A 219 -11.83 -1.08 -7.56
N ALA A 220 -10.75 -1.02 -6.78
CA ALA A 220 -9.39 -0.99 -7.33
C ALA A 220 -9.09 -2.24 -8.18
N LEU A 221 -9.47 -3.43 -7.72
CA LEU A 221 -9.31 -4.66 -8.48
C LEU A 221 -10.12 -4.68 -9.79
N ASN A 222 -11.35 -4.15 -9.80
CA ASN A 222 -12.19 -4.07 -10.99
C ASN A 222 -11.63 -3.07 -12.02
N LEU A 223 -11.00 -1.99 -11.57
CA LEU A 223 -10.28 -1.08 -12.46
C LEU A 223 -9.03 -1.74 -13.04
N MET A 224 -8.27 -2.46 -12.22
CA MET A 224 -7.05 -3.15 -12.64
C MET A 224 -7.34 -4.36 -13.55
N SER A 225 -8.47 -5.04 -13.38
CA SER A 225 -8.84 -6.22 -14.17
C SER A 225 -9.07 -5.92 -15.65
N LYS A 226 -9.30 -4.65 -16.00
CA LYS A 226 -9.37 -4.18 -17.40
C LYS A 226 -8.03 -4.25 -18.12
N ASN A 227 -6.92 -4.35 -17.38
CA ASN A 227 -5.59 -4.52 -17.97
C ASN A 227 -5.41 -5.95 -18.49
N GLU A 228 -5.03 -6.12 -19.75
CA GLU A 228 -4.81 -7.44 -20.39
C GLU A 228 -3.79 -8.32 -19.65
N LYS A 229 -2.84 -7.67 -18.96
CA LYS A 229 -1.80 -8.32 -18.15
C LYS A 229 -2.24 -8.62 -16.71
N PHE A 230 -3.48 -8.34 -16.35
CA PHE A 230 -4.02 -8.67 -15.04
C PHE A 230 -4.29 -10.18 -14.92
N ARG A 231 -3.99 -10.74 -13.75
CA ARG A 231 -4.26 -12.15 -13.42
C ARG A 231 -4.82 -12.28 -12.00
N TRP A 232 -5.72 -13.24 -11.83
CA TRP A 232 -6.30 -13.61 -10.53
C TRP A 232 -5.50 -14.75 -9.89
N CYS A 233 -5.31 -14.67 -8.58
CA CYS A 233 -4.87 -15.78 -7.74
C CYS A 233 -6.09 -16.44 -7.08
N ALA A 234 -6.00 -17.75 -6.83
CA ALA A 234 -7.00 -18.52 -6.10
C ALA A 234 -7.32 -17.97 -4.70
N CYS A 235 -6.41 -17.21 -4.08
CA CYS A 235 -6.67 -16.54 -2.79
C CYS A 235 -7.56 -15.28 -2.90
N GLY A 236 -8.01 -14.91 -4.10
CA GLY A 236 -8.83 -13.72 -4.37
C GLY A 236 -8.04 -12.42 -4.52
N HIS A 237 -6.70 -12.46 -4.49
CA HIS A 237 -5.86 -11.32 -4.87
C HIS A 237 -5.66 -11.29 -6.39
N GLY A 238 -5.63 -10.10 -6.98
CA GLY A 238 -5.31 -9.93 -8.40
C GLY A 238 -4.26 -8.85 -8.59
N GLN A 239 -3.39 -9.05 -9.58
CA GLN A 239 -2.26 -8.16 -9.86
C GLN A 239 -1.94 -8.11 -11.35
N VAL A 240 -1.32 -7.01 -11.78
CA VAL A 240 -0.82 -6.85 -13.14
C VAL A 240 0.57 -7.46 -13.26
N HIS A 241 0.75 -8.38 -14.20
CA HIS A 241 2.05 -9.00 -14.49
C HIS A 241 2.71 -8.35 -15.70
N THR A 242 3.54 -7.33 -15.48
CA THR A 242 4.10 -6.48 -16.55
C THR A 242 4.93 -7.25 -17.58
N GLN A 243 5.62 -8.32 -17.16
CA GLN A 243 6.46 -9.15 -18.05
C GLN A 243 5.63 -10.05 -18.99
N GLY A 244 4.35 -10.29 -18.69
CA GLY A 244 3.44 -11.09 -19.51
C GLY A 244 4.02 -12.46 -19.86
N GLU A 245 3.96 -12.81 -21.15
CA GLU A 245 4.42 -14.11 -21.67
C GLU A 245 5.95 -14.25 -21.72
N ARG A 246 6.70 -13.14 -21.74
CA ARG A 246 8.17 -13.18 -21.84
C ARG A 246 8.83 -13.84 -20.63
N ASN A 247 8.22 -13.63 -19.47
CA ASN A 247 8.57 -14.30 -18.24
C ASN A 247 7.28 -14.68 -17.52
N PRO A 248 6.71 -15.85 -17.82
CA PRO A 248 5.38 -16.20 -17.35
C PRO A 248 5.35 -16.59 -15.87
N GLU A 249 6.49 -16.71 -15.19
CA GLU A 249 6.53 -16.95 -13.75
C GLU A 249 6.15 -15.67 -12.98
N TRP A 250 5.18 -15.80 -12.08
CA TRP A 250 4.85 -14.73 -11.13
C TRP A 250 4.42 -15.32 -9.78
N ASN A 251 4.63 -14.54 -8.72
CA ASN A 251 4.19 -14.90 -7.37
C ASN A 251 3.11 -13.92 -6.91
N CYS A 252 2.05 -14.44 -6.31
CA CYS A 252 1.01 -13.62 -5.73
C CYS A 252 1.59 -12.71 -4.63
N ILE A 253 1.39 -11.39 -4.73
CA ILE A 253 1.94 -10.42 -3.76
C ILE A 253 1.36 -10.68 -2.36
N SER A 254 0.12 -11.17 -2.28
CA SER A 254 -0.59 -11.46 -1.03
C SER A 254 -0.20 -12.80 -0.41
N CYS A 255 -0.38 -13.93 -1.11
CA CYS A 255 -0.17 -15.28 -0.53
C CYS A 255 1.15 -15.94 -0.90
N LYS A 256 1.98 -15.31 -1.75
CA LYS A 256 3.25 -15.82 -2.26
C LYS A 256 3.17 -17.11 -3.09
N GLN A 257 1.97 -17.62 -3.38
CA GLN A 257 1.79 -18.76 -4.26
C GLN A 257 2.32 -18.45 -5.66
N ARG A 258 3.04 -19.42 -6.24
CA ARG A 258 3.66 -19.33 -7.56
C ARG A 258 2.67 -19.74 -8.64
N HIS A 259 2.57 -18.94 -9.69
CA HIS A 259 1.64 -19.12 -10.80
C HIS A 259 2.34 -18.94 -12.16
N CYS A 260 1.69 -19.45 -13.21
CA CYS A 260 2.05 -19.20 -14.59
C CYS A 260 1.11 -18.13 -15.17
N TYR A 261 1.64 -17.19 -15.94
CA TYR A 261 0.84 -16.16 -16.63
C TYR A 261 0.05 -16.73 -17.83
N ILE A 262 0.59 -17.79 -18.44
CA ILE A 262 0.05 -18.44 -19.65
C ILE A 262 -0.96 -19.52 -19.24
N CYS A 263 -0.59 -20.47 -18.38
CA CYS A 263 -1.47 -21.52 -17.87
C CYS A 263 -2.33 -20.95 -16.74
N ARG A 264 -3.62 -20.70 -17.00
CA ARG A 264 -4.53 -20.00 -16.05
C ARG A 264 -5.06 -20.90 -14.94
N GLU A 265 -5.07 -22.23 -15.12
CA GLU A 265 -5.80 -23.17 -14.25
C GLU A 265 -4.99 -24.40 -13.81
N ASP A 266 -3.76 -24.56 -14.29
CA ASP A 266 -2.95 -25.74 -13.95
C ASP A 266 -2.19 -25.53 -12.64
N SER A 267 -2.20 -26.55 -11.78
CA SER A 267 -1.27 -26.64 -10.64
C SER A 267 0.15 -26.35 -11.12
N SER A 268 0.85 -25.47 -10.41
CA SER A 268 2.19 -24.99 -10.79
C SER A 268 3.19 -26.13 -11.01
N GLU A 269 2.94 -27.30 -10.41
CA GLU A 269 3.75 -28.51 -10.53
C GLU A 269 3.64 -29.23 -11.88
N LEU A 270 2.51 -29.10 -12.59
CA LEU A 270 2.27 -29.74 -13.90
C LEU A 270 2.54 -28.80 -15.08
N CYS A 271 2.71 -27.51 -14.83
CA CYS A 271 2.93 -26.52 -15.87
C CYS A 271 4.29 -26.70 -16.57
N GLN A 272 4.27 -27.03 -17.87
CA GLN A 272 5.49 -27.17 -18.69
C GLN A 272 6.32 -25.88 -18.75
N HIS A 273 5.69 -24.70 -18.77
CA HIS A 273 6.39 -23.41 -18.79
C HIS A 273 7.23 -23.21 -17.51
N LEU A 274 6.63 -23.44 -16.33
CA LEU A 274 7.35 -23.31 -15.07
C LEU A 274 8.47 -24.35 -14.93
N ARG A 275 8.23 -25.59 -15.39
CA ARG A 275 9.28 -26.64 -15.44
C ARG A 275 10.46 -26.24 -16.34
N SER A 276 10.19 -25.64 -17.50
CA SER A 276 11.24 -25.15 -18.40
C SER A 276 12.06 -24.02 -17.76
N ILE A 277 11.41 -23.11 -17.04
CA ILE A 277 12.08 -22.06 -16.27
C ILE A 277 12.95 -22.67 -15.17
N ASP A 278 12.43 -23.64 -14.42
CA ASP A 278 13.16 -24.33 -13.35
C ASP A 278 14.39 -25.07 -13.90
N TYR A 279 14.24 -25.75 -15.04
CA TYR A 279 15.35 -26.39 -15.73
C TYR A 279 16.45 -25.38 -16.11
N LYS A 280 16.08 -24.24 -16.72
CA LYS A 280 17.04 -23.19 -17.10
C LYS A 280 17.76 -22.61 -15.87
N LYS A 281 17.03 -22.31 -14.79
CA LYS A 281 17.62 -21.82 -13.52
C LYS A 281 18.60 -22.83 -12.92
N ARG A 282 18.25 -24.12 -12.90
CA ARG A 282 19.14 -25.20 -12.42
C ARG A 282 20.40 -25.32 -13.28
N LYS A 283 20.26 -25.29 -14.60
CA LYS A 283 21.40 -25.34 -15.54
C LYS A 283 22.34 -24.16 -15.33
N GLN A 284 21.82 -22.94 -15.23
CA GLN A 284 22.62 -21.73 -14.99
C GLN A 284 23.35 -21.79 -13.65
N LYS A 285 22.67 -22.21 -12.57
CA LYS A 285 23.28 -22.37 -11.24
C LYS A 285 24.41 -23.40 -11.25
N ASN A 286 24.23 -24.52 -11.95
CA ASN A 286 25.27 -25.54 -12.10
C ASN A 286 26.48 -25.02 -12.89
N GLN A 287 26.25 -24.28 -13.97
CA GLN A 287 27.31 -23.63 -14.75
C GLN A 287 28.10 -22.61 -13.92
N GLN A 288 27.40 -21.76 -13.14
CA GLN A 288 28.04 -20.80 -12.24
C GLN A 288 28.88 -21.50 -11.17
N ARG A 289 28.37 -22.60 -10.59
CA ARG A 289 29.11 -23.40 -9.61
C ARG A 289 30.37 -24.02 -10.23
N GLN A 290 30.27 -24.58 -11.43
CA GLN A 290 31.43 -25.14 -12.14
C GLN A 290 32.47 -24.07 -12.48
N ALA A 291 32.04 -22.91 -12.98
CA ALA A 291 32.94 -21.79 -13.28
C ALA A 291 33.65 -21.29 -12.01
N ALA A 292 32.96 -21.22 -10.87
CA ALA A 292 33.56 -20.85 -9.60
C ALA A 292 34.63 -21.86 -9.13
N ILE A 293 34.36 -23.16 -9.26
CA ILE A 293 35.33 -24.22 -8.93
C ILE A 293 36.57 -24.11 -9.82
N GLN A 294 36.39 -24.00 -11.14
CA GLN A 294 37.49 -23.88 -12.09
C GLN A 294 38.35 -22.63 -11.81
N THR A 295 37.71 -21.51 -11.47
CA THR A 295 38.42 -20.27 -11.14
C THR A 295 39.24 -20.43 -9.86
N PHE A 296 38.69 -21.09 -8.84
CA PHE A 296 39.39 -21.36 -7.59
C PHE A 296 40.59 -22.30 -7.81
N GLU A 297 40.40 -23.40 -8.54
CA GLU A 297 41.46 -24.36 -8.87
C GLU A 297 42.60 -23.71 -9.67
N ALA A 298 42.26 -22.90 -10.68
CA ALA A 298 43.25 -22.15 -11.46
C ALA A 298 44.04 -21.16 -10.61
N SER A 299 43.37 -20.47 -9.66
CA SER A 299 44.03 -19.56 -8.72
C SER A 299 44.97 -20.32 -7.78
N ALA A 300 44.53 -21.46 -7.24
CA ALA A 300 45.36 -22.29 -6.35
C ALA A 300 46.59 -22.85 -7.10
N GLN A 301 46.42 -23.25 -8.35
CA GLN A 301 47.52 -23.73 -9.19
C GLN A 301 48.55 -22.63 -9.45
N ARG A 302 48.10 -21.44 -9.86
CA ARG A 302 48.99 -20.28 -10.05
C ARG A 302 49.73 -19.90 -8.78
N ALA A 303 49.09 -19.96 -7.62
CA ALA A 303 49.74 -19.69 -6.34
C ALA A 303 50.87 -20.68 -6.06
N ARG A 304 50.65 -21.99 -6.30
CA ARG A 304 51.68 -23.02 -6.16
C ARG A 304 52.84 -22.83 -7.13
N GLU A 305 52.56 -22.51 -8.39
CA GLU A 305 53.57 -22.23 -9.41
C GLU A 305 54.41 -21.00 -9.05
N ASN A 306 53.77 -19.92 -8.63
CA ASN A 306 54.44 -18.71 -8.19
C ASN A 306 55.31 -18.95 -6.95
N GLU A 307 54.82 -19.71 -5.97
CA GLU A 307 55.60 -20.07 -4.78
C GLU A 307 56.82 -20.92 -5.15
N ALA A 308 56.65 -21.91 -6.04
CA ALA A 308 57.75 -22.74 -6.52
C ALA A 308 58.79 -21.91 -7.30
N ALA A 309 58.35 -21.04 -8.22
CA ALA A 309 59.21 -20.13 -8.97
C ALA A 309 59.96 -19.18 -8.03
N THR A 310 59.27 -18.62 -7.03
CA THR A 310 59.88 -17.74 -6.02
C THR A 310 60.96 -18.47 -5.21
N LYS A 311 60.68 -19.72 -4.78
CA LYS A 311 61.66 -20.54 -4.04
C LYS A 311 62.91 -20.85 -4.87
N LEU A 312 62.73 -21.15 -6.16
CA LEU A 312 63.84 -21.40 -7.08
C LEU A 312 64.67 -20.14 -7.29
N GLU A 313 64.03 -18.98 -7.49
CA GLU A 313 64.74 -17.72 -7.69
C GLU A 313 65.54 -17.33 -6.45
N ILE A 314 64.96 -17.46 -5.25
CA ILE A 314 65.69 -17.26 -3.99
C ILE A 314 66.90 -18.20 -3.90
N ALA A 315 66.76 -19.48 -4.27
CA ALA A 315 67.90 -20.41 -4.25
C ALA A 315 68.98 -20.03 -5.27
N ARG A 316 68.60 -19.51 -6.44
CA ARG A 316 69.49 -19.08 -7.51
C ARG A 316 70.32 -17.86 -7.13
N THR A 317 69.74 -16.89 -6.42
CA THR A 317 70.35 -15.56 -6.18
C THR A 317 70.92 -15.35 -4.79
N THR A 318 70.61 -16.22 -3.82
CA THR A 318 71.04 -16.06 -2.42
C THR A 318 72.00 -17.15 -1.96
N LYS A 319 72.90 -16.79 -1.06
CA LYS A 319 73.80 -17.72 -0.37
C LYS A 319 73.49 -17.74 1.13
N LYS A 320 73.67 -18.88 1.80
CA LYS A 320 73.42 -19.03 3.24
C LYS A 320 74.55 -18.48 4.08
N CYS A 321 74.26 -17.94 5.25
CA CYS A 321 75.29 -17.59 6.21
C CYS A 321 76.04 -18.86 6.67
N PRO A 322 77.39 -18.89 6.61
CA PRO A 322 78.18 -20.06 6.95
C PRO A 322 78.22 -20.36 8.46
N LYS A 323 77.77 -19.44 9.33
CA LYS A 323 77.80 -19.60 10.78
C LYS A 323 76.81 -20.66 11.26
N ALA A 324 77.27 -21.55 12.15
CA ALA A 324 76.46 -22.51 12.86
C ALA A 324 75.27 -21.82 13.56
N GLY A 325 74.09 -22.41 13.45
CA GLY A 325 72.85 -21.88 14.04
C GLY A 325 72.25 -20.65 13.35
N CYS A 326 72.90 -20.07 12.33
CA CYS A 326 72.33 -18.93 11.59
C CYS A 326 71.67 -19.37 10.28
N GLY A 327 72.46 -19.82 9.30
CA GLY A 327 71.94 -20.29 7.99
C GLY A 327 71.12 -19.28 7.18
N ASN A 328 71.07 -18.01 7.60
CA ASN A 328 70.23 -16.98 6.97
C ASN A 328 70.58 -16.82 5.49
N LYS A 329 69.59 -16.76 4.60
CA LYS A 329 69.80 -16.50 3.18
C LYS A 329 70.13 -15.03 2.98
N ILE A 330 71.22 -14.75 2.29
CA ILE A 330 71.73 -13.42 2.03
C ILE A 330 71.73 -13.24 0.52
N GLU A 331 71.11 -12.17 0.05
CA GLU A 331 71.14 -11.77 -1.35
C GLU A 331 72.45 -11.03 -1.65
N ARG A 332 72.96 -11.18 -2.86
CA ARG A 332 74.18 -10.48 -3.29
C ARG A 332 73.92 -8.97 -3.31
N ASN A 333 74.75 -8.20 -2.62
CA ASN A 333 74.90 -6.77 -2.89
C ASN A 333 75.97 -6.58 -3.98
N GLU A 334 75.76 -5.63 -4.89
CA GLU A 334 76.74 -5.34 -5.95
C GLU A 334 78.06 -4.85 -5.34
N GLY A 335 79.20 -5.44 -5.75
CA GLY A 335 80.54 -4.98 -5.38
C GLY A 335 81.43 -5.98 -4.63
N CYS A 336 81.72 -5.68 -3.36
CA CYS A 336 82.79 -6.29 -2.56
C CYS A 336 82.45 -7.70 -2.06
N GLY A 337 83.43 -8.61 -2.02
CA GLY A 337 83.28 -9.97 -1.52
C GLY A 337 83.33 -10.12 0.00
N HIS A 338 83.40 -9.02 0.75
CA HIS A 338 83.19 -8.99 2.20
C HIS A 338 81.71 -8.90 2.50
N PHE A 339 81.16 -9.91 3.18
CA PHE A 339 79.76 -9.91 3.60
C PHE A 339 79.64 -9.99 5.11
N THR A 340 78.78 -9.15 5.66
CA THR A 340 78.34 -9.19 7.06
C THR A 340 76.91 -9.72 7.12
N CYS A 341 76.70 -10.86 7.77
CA CYS A 341 75.35 -11.39 7.95
C CYS A 341 74.55 -10.49 8.89
N ARG A 342 73.48 -9.86 8.41
CA ARG A 342 72.64 -8.97 9.24
C ARG A 342 71.96 -9.65 10.44
N ASN A 343 71.78 -10.97 10.39
CA ASN A 343 71.12 -11.72 11.46
C ASN A 343 72.07 -12.11 12.61
N CYS A 344 73.35 -12.39 12.34
CA CYS A 344 74.30 -12.86 13.35
C CYS A 344 75.62 -12.07 13.41
N SER A 345 75.65 -10.95 12.69
CA SER A 345 76.76 -9.99 12.57
C SER A 345 78.10 -10.62 12.23
N THR A 346 78.10 -11.75 11.53
CA THR A 346 79.31 -12.50 11.21
C THR A 346 79.84 -12.07 9.86
N ASP A 347 81.09 -11.64 9.84
CA ASP A 347 81.84 -11.30 8.63
C ASP A 347 82.41 -12.56 7.99
N PHE A 348 82.24 -12.68 6.68
CA PHE A 348 82.77 -13.79 5.91
C PHE A 348 83.03 -13.40 4.46
N CYS A 349 83.87 -14.17 3.78
CA CYS A 349 84.08 -14.03 2.36
C CYS A 349 82.93 -14.66 1.57
N TRP A 350 82.30 -13.91 0.66
CA TRP A 350 81.20 -14.39 -0.18
C TRP A 350 81.61 -15.53 -1.12
N SER A 351 82.83 -15.48 -1.65
CA SER A 351 83.32 -16.46 -2.63
C SER A 351 83.66 -17.79 -1.96
N CYS A 352 84.52 -17.78 -0.93
CA CYS A 352 85.00 -19.01 -0.30
C CYS A 352 84.30 -19.36 1.01
N LYS A 353 83.32 -18.55 1.44
CA LYS A 353 82.45 -18.76 2.62
C LYS A 353 83.16 -18.75 3.98
N VAL A 354 84.45 -18.41 4.02
CA VAL A 354 85.26 -18.42 5.24
C VAL A 354 84.89 -17.23 6.14
N ILE A 355 84.55 -17.54 7.38
CA ILE A 355 84.27 -16.59 8.47
C ILE A 355 85.56 -15.92 8.94
N TRP A 356 85.50 -14.60 9.08
CA TRP A 356 86.58 -13.76 9.59
C TRP A 356 86.45 -13.63 11.12
N LYS A 357 87.42 -14.16 11.86
CA LYS A 357 87.44 -14.12 13.34
C LYS A 357 88.28 -12.94 13.82
N ASN A 358 87.81 -12.19 14.82
CA ASN A 358 88.53 -11.07 15.43
C ASN A 358 89.05 -10.03 14.41
N LYS A 359 88.25 -9.71 13.38
CA LYS A 359 88.63 -8.83 12.26
C LYS A 359 89.85 -9.30 11.45
N ARG A 360 90.27 -10.57 11.60
CA ARG A 360 91.30 -11.17 10.77
C ARG A 360 90.67 -11.74 9.50
N VAL A 361 91.12 -11.21 8.38
CA VAL A 361 90.72 -11.64 7.04
C VAL A 361 91.38 -12.98 6.73
N LEU A 362 90.57 -13.94 6.29
CA LEU A 362 91.05 -15.27 5.91
C LEU A 362 90.22 -15.81 4.75
N HIS A 363 90.90 -16.48 3.82
CA HIS A 363 90.30 -17.07 2.63
C HIS A 363 90.74 -18.53 2.45
N LEU A 364 90.03 -19.31 1.62
CA LEU A 364 90.52 -20.64 1.21
C LEU A 364 91.62 -20.51 0.15
N ALA A 365 92.58 -21.43 0.16
CA ALA A 365 93.53 -21.62 -0.93
C ALA A 365 92.75 -21.95 -2.22
N GLY A 366 92.75 -21.02 -3.18
CA GLY A 366 91.91 -21.08 -4.39
C GLY A 366 90.66 -20.17 -4.35
N CYS A 367 90.52 -19.30 -3.35
CA CYS A 367 89.52 -18.24 -3.35
C CYS A 367 89.73 -17.31 -4.56
N ARG A 368 88.66 -16.99 -5.29
CA ARG A 368 88.74 -16.17 -6.53
C ARG A 368 89.15 -14.71 -6.28
N ILE A 369 89.01 -14.25 -5.04
CA ILE A 369 89.18 -12.84 -4.68
C ILE A 369 90.19 -12.59 -3.56
N GLY A 370 90.50 -13.59 -2.74
CA GLY A 370 91.46 -13.49 -1.65
C GLY A 370 92.72 -14.29 -1.96
N LEU A 371 93.85 -13.59 -2.11
CA LEU A 371 95.11 -14.15 -2.58
C LEU A 371 96.25 -14.03 -1.56
N ARG A 372 96.14 -13.14 -0.56
CA ARG A 372 97.25 -12.88 0.38
C ARG A 372 97.15 -13.74 1.64
N SER A 373 95.99 -13.74 2.30
CA SER A 373 95.76 -14.47 3.56
C SER A 373 94.91 -15.72 3.34
N THR A 374 95.55 -16.85 3.03
CA THR A 374 94.86 -18.11 2.65
C THR A 374 95.14 -19.27 3.59
N THR A 375 94.16 -20.18 3.74
CA THR A 375 94.29 -21.47 4.43
C THR A 375 93.67 -22.60 3.61
N THR A 376 94.05 -23.85 3.85
CA THR A 376 93.37 -24.99 3.20
C THR A 376 92.07 -25.33 3.96
N LYS A 377 91.10 -25.94 3.26
CA LYS A 377 89.86 -26.39 3.90
C LYS A 377 90.08 -27.47 4.98
N ALA A 378 91.18 -28.22 4.89
CA ALA A 378 91.57 -29.22 5.89
C ALA A 378 92.11 -28.56 7.17
N SER A 379 92.87 -27.47 7.02
CA SER A 379 93.48 -26.72 8.13
C SER A 379 92.58 -25.64 8.73
N LEU A 380 91.43 -25.36 8.14
CA LEU A 380 90.47 -24.38 8.65
C LEU A 380 89.78 -24.91 9.92
N ASP A 381 89.81 -24.13 10.99
CA ASP A 381 89.01 -24.37 12.19
C ASP A 381 87.51 -24.22 11.88
N LYS A 382 86.82 -25.36 11.79
CA LYS A 382 85.39 -25.44 11.46
C LYS A 382 84.48 -25.24 12.68
N ASN A 383 85.05 -24.99 13.87
CA ASN A 383 84.25 -24.66 15.04
C ASN A 383 83.49 -23.35 14.79
N GLY A 384 82.15 -23.45 14.83
CA GLY A 384 81.25 -22.32 14.56
C GLY A 384 80.71 -22.26 13.13
N TYR A 385 81.00 -23.23 12.26
CA TYR A 385 80.39 -23.34 10.93
C TYR A 385 79.17 -24.26 10.92
N ALA A 386 78.18 -23.94 10.08
CA ALA A 386 77.03 -24.79 9.84
C ALA A 386 77.43 -26.06 9.03
N PRO A 387 76.69 -27.18 9.16
CA PRO A 387 76.85 -28.31 8.26
C PRO A 387 76.65 -27.87 6.80
N GLY A 388 77.59 -28.22 5.91
CA GLY A 388 77.56 -27.81 4.50
C GLY A 388 77.69 -26.29 4.27
N TRP A 389 78.34 -25.56 5.18
CA TRP A 389 78.54 -24.09 5.09
C TRP A 389 79.16 -23.59 3.78
N ASP A 390 79.89 -24.46 3.08
CA ASP A 390 80.56 -24.21 1.83
C ASP A 390 79.70 -24.56 0.59
N GLN A 391 78.45 -24.99 0.80
CA GLN A 391 77.54 -25.39 -0.26
C GLN A 391 76.25 -24.57 -0.24
N ASP A 392 75.97 -23.93 -1.37
CA ASP A 392 74.73 -23.20 -1.63
C ASP A 392 74.03 -23.86 -2.82
N ILE A 393 73.33 -24.99 -2.57
CA ILE A 393 72.66 -25.78 -3.61
C ILE A 393 71.65 -24.92 -4.37
N GLY A 394 71.77 -24.91 -5.70
CA GLY A 394 70.91 -24.13 -6.60
C GLY A 394 71.41 -22.71 -6.87
N TYR A 395 72.44 -22.23 -6.16
CA TYR A 395 73.03 -20.92 -6.41
C TYR A 395 73.74 -20.87 -7.76
N ASP A 396 73.48 -19.82 -8.52
CA ASP A 396 74.13 -19.59 -9.80
C ASP A 396 75.50 -18.92 -9.60
N ILE A 397 76.56 -19.72 -9.70
CA ILE A 397 77.95 -19.26 -9.53
C ILE A 397 78.35 -18.21 -10.58
N SER A 398 77.65 -18.10 -11.72
CA SER A 398 77.92 -17.03 -12.69
C SER A 398 77.62 -15.64 -12.12
N LEU A 399 76.71 -15.57 -11.13
CA LEU A 399 76.41 -14.37 -10.36
C LEU A 399 77.56 -13.95 -9.43
N ASP A 400 78.67 -14.68 -9.36
CA ASP A 400 79.87 -14.23 -8.64
C ASP A 400 80.83 -13.42 -9.56
N LYS A 401 80.50 -13.22 -10.84
CA LYS A 401 81.34 -12.45 -11.76
C LYS A 401 81.50 -11.00 -11.28
N GLY A 402 82.73 -10.50 -11.31
CA GLY A 402 83.07 -9.12 -10.92
C GLY A 402 83.15 -8.86 -9.41
N LEU A 403 83.18 -9.89 -8.56
CA LEU A 403 83.53 -9.74 -7.13
C LEU A 403 84.96 -9.21 -6.98
N TRP A 404 85.14 -8.23 -6.11
CA TRP A 404 86.44 -7.64 -5.76
C TRP A 404 86.55 -7.49 -4.24
N LEU A 405 87.73 -7.16 -3.70
CA LEU A 405 87.92 -6.87 -2.27
C LEU A 405 88.62 -5.52 -2.09
N ILE A 406 88.19 -4.76 -1.08
CA ILE A 406 88.83 -3.51 -0.65
C ILE A 406 90.24 -3.81 -0.15
N GLU A 407 91.16 -2.88 -0.36
CA GLU A 407 92.55 -2.98 0.09
C GLU A 407 92.62 -3.16 1.63
N GLY A 408 93.23 -4.26 2.08
CA GLY A 408 93.19 -4.72 3.48
C GLY A 408 92.35 -5.99 3.70
N HIS A 409 91.47 -6.35 2.75
CA HIS A 409 90.69 -7.59 2.76
C HIS A 409 91.15 -8.64 1.72
N GLN A 410 92.16 -8.31 0.89
CA GLN A 410 92.72 -9.16 -0.18
C GLN A 410 93.59 -10.33 0.30
#